data_AF-A0A163W3I1-F1
#
_entry.id   AF-A0A163W3I1-F1
#
_cell.length_a   1.000
_cell.length_b   1.000
_cell.length_c   1.000
_cell.angle_alpha   90.00
_cell.angle_beta   90.00
_cell.angle_gamma   90.00
#
_symmetry.space_group_name_H-M   'P 1'
#
loop_
_entity.id
_entity.type
_entity.pdbx_description
1 polymer ?
#
loop_
_entity_poly.entity_id
_entity_poly.type
_entity_poly.pdbx_seq_one_letter_code
_entity_poly.pdbx_strand_id
1 'polypeptide(L)' 'MTRLSEDEARALAQAALADDASSENLVLLSVETAETGAVWIFQTATIGAQWEVKIEDQTGSVLGAKRLGLR' A
#
# COMPACT_ATOMS: atom_id res chain seq x y z
N MET A 1 14.42 -9.68 13.64
CA MET A 1 13.76 -8.93 12.56
C MET A 1 12.49 -8.35 13.14
N THR A 2 12.29 -7.04 12.99
CA THR A 2 11.15 -6.31 13.54
C THR A 2 10.15 -6.13 12.41
N ARG A 3 8.89 -6.48 12.66
CA ARG A 3 7.79 -6.28 11.70
C ARG A 3 7.46 -4.80 11.59
N LEU A 4 6.94 -4.37 10.44
CA LEU A 4 6.43 -3.01 10.29
C LEU A 4 5.19 -2.82 11.16
N SER A 5 5.07 -1.63 11.73
CA SER A 5 3.79 -1.10 12.17
C SER A 5 2.94 -0.69 10.97
N GLU A 6 1.63 -0.59 11.17
CA GLU A 6 0.71 -0.11 10.14
C GLU A 6 1.10 1.31 9.65
N ASP A 7 1.54 2.19 10.56
CA ASP A 7 1.93 3.56 10.22
C ASP A 7 3.21 3.58 9.35
N GLU A 8 4.19 2.72 9.64
CA GLU A 8 5.40 2.58 8.81
C GLU A 8 5.04 2.03 7.42
N ALA A 9 4.23 0.98 7.35
CA ALA A 9 3.77 0.42 6.08
C ALA A 9 2.95 1.43 5.26
N ARG A 10 2.13 2.24 5.93
CA ARG A 10 1.35 3.32 5.30
C ARG A 10 2.24 4.43 4.75
N ALA A 11 3.26 4.85 5.49
CA ALA A 11 4.21 5.86 5.03
C ALA A 11 4.95 5.40 3.76
N LEU A 12 5.33 4.11 3.70
CA LEU A 12 5.93 3.51 2.51
C LEU A 12 4.96 3.47 1.33
N ALA A 13 3.70 3.10 1.58
CA ALA A 13 2.67 3.11 0.54
C ALA A 13 2.37 4.52 0.01
N GLN A 14 2.36 5.53 0.88
CA GLN A 14 2.22 6.93 0.50
C GLN A 14 3.38 7.42 -0.36
N ALA A 15 4.62 7.08 0.02
CA ALA A 15 5.81 7.41 -0.75
C ALA A 15 5.78 6.77 -2.15
N ALA A 16 5.26 5.54 -2.27
CA ALA A 16 5.13 4.85 -3.55
C ALA A 16 4.11 5.50 -4.52
N LEU A 17 3.19 6.32 -4.02
CA LEU A 17 2.18 7.03 -4.83
C LEU A 17 2.44 8.54 -4.96
N ALA A 18 3.51 9.07 -4.36
CA ALA A 18 3.79 10.51 -4.35
C ALA A 18 3.90 11.12 -5.76
N ASP A 19 4.28 10.32 -6.76
CA ASP A 19 4.40 10.73 -8.16
C ASP A 19 3.06 10.73 -8.94
N ASP A 20 2.00 10.09 -8.43
CA ASP A 20 0.80 9.70 -9.22
C ASP A 20 -0.57 10.17 -8.65
N ALA A 21 -0.55 11.17 -7.75
CA ALA A 21 -1.70 11.89 -7.18
C ALA A 21 -2.49 11.20 -6.04
N SER A 22 -2.79 12.02 -5.02
CA SER A 22 -3.62 11.75 -3.84
C SER A 22 -3.15 10.60 -2.92
N SER A 23 -1.93 10.75 -2.39
CA SER A 23 -1.44 9.94 -1.26
C SER A 23 -2.24 10.18 0.04
N GLU A 24 -3.02 11.26 0.11
CA GLU A 24 -3.72 11.71 1.32
C GLU A 24 -4.87 10.78 1.76
N ASN A 25 -5.33 9.86 0.90
CA ASN A 25 -6.49 9.01 1.20
C ASN A 25 -6.17 7.50 1.17
N LEU A 26 -4.92 7.10 1.42
CA LEU A 26 -4.59 5.67 1.56
C LEU A 26 -5.18 5.08 2.84
N VAL A 27 -5.97 4.03 2.68
CA VAL A 27 -6.53 3.23 3.78
C VAL A 27 -6.01 1.80 3.70
N LEU A 28 -5.78 1.18 4.86
CA LEU A 28 -5.46 -0.24 4.91
C LEU A 28 -6.70 -1.05 4.53
N LEU A 29 -6.59 -1.90 3.51
CA LEU A 29 -7.63 -2.83 3.12
C LEU A 29 -7.51 -4.15 3.89
N SER A 30 -6.31 -4.73 3.88
CA SER A 30 -6.03 -6.04 4.45
C SER A 30 -4.54 -6.25 4.67
N VAL A 31 -4.22 -7.27 5.48
CA VAL A 31 -2.89 -7.86 5.57
C VAL A 31 -3.02 -9.33 5.17
N GLU A 32 -2.34 -9.72 4.09
CA GLU A 32 -2.40 -11.06 3.51
C GLU A 32 -1.09 -11.83 3.75
N THR A 33 -1.18 -13.14 3.97
CA THR A 33 0.02 -13.98 4.08
C THR A 33 0.41 -14.50 2.69
N ALA A 34 1.61 -14.17 2.24
CA ALA A 34 2.24 -14.70 1.02
C ALA A 34 3.41 -15.64 1.36
N GLU A 35 3.93 -16.35 0.35
CA GLU A 35 5.09 -17.25 0.51
C GLU A 35 6.33 -16.54 1.07
N THR A 36 6.48 -15.24 0.77
CA THR A 36 7.61 -14.41 1.20
C THR A 36 7.41 -13.74 2.56
N GLY A 37 6.19 -13.77 3.12
CA GLY A 37 5.85 -13.06 4.35
C GLY A 37 4.46 -12.41 4.30
N ALA A 38 4.12 -11.69 5.36
CA ALA A 38 2.90 -10.88 5.38
C ALA A 38 3.03 -9.69 4.42
N VAL A 39 1.93 -9.33 3.78
CA VAL A 39 1.84 -8.26 2.79
C VAL A 39 0.72 -7.31 3.19
N TRP A 40 1.05 -6.06 3.41
CA TRP A 40 0.11 -4.98 3.67
C TRP A 40 -0.47 -4.48 2.35
N ILE A 41 -1.79 -4.38 2.25
CA ILE A 41 -2.48 -3.91 1.05
C ILE A 41 -3.22 -2.62 1.39
N PHE A 42 -2.77 -1.51 0.79
CA PHE A 42 -3.40 -0.21 0.92
C PHE A 42 -4.14 0.16 -0.36
N GLN A 43 -5.26 0.87 -0.23
CA GLN A 43 -5.99 1.43 -1.37
C GLN A 43 -6.36 2.90 -1.15
N THR A 44 -6.44 3.69 -2.21
CA THR A 44 -6.95 5.08 -2.10
C THR A 44 -8.47 5.10 -1.95
N ALA A 45 -8.97 5.78 -0.91
CA ALA A 45 -10.38 5.89 -0.55
C ALA A 45 -11.14 6.99 -1.32
N THR A 46 -10.78 7.26 -2.58
CA THR A 46 -11.38 8.32 -3.40
C THR A 46 -12.33 7.76 -4.47
N ILE A 47 -13.39 8.53 -4.77
CA ILE A 47 -14.29 8.29 -5.90
C ILE A 47 -13.54 8.78 -7.15
N GLY A 48 -12.93 7.86 -7.90
CA GLY A 48 -12.11 8.20 -9.07
C GLY A 48 -11.03 7.16 -9.34
N ALA A 49 -9.82 7.62 -9.68
CA ALA A 49 -8.67 6.75 -9.89
C ALA A 49 -8.26 6.09 -8.57
N GLN A 50 -8.70 4.85 -8.38
CA GLN A 50 -8.28 4.04 -7.25
C GLN A 50 -6.89 3.45 -7.49
N TRP A 51 -6.04 3.49 -6.48
CA TRP A 51 -4.72 2.86 -6.48
C TRP A 51 -4.69 1.77 -5.42
N GLU A 52 -3.94 0.71 -5.70
CA GLU A 52 -3.58 -0.34 -4.75
C GLU A 52 -2.06 -0.37 -4.61
N VAL A 53 -1.56 -0.42 -3.37
CA VAL A 53 -0.14 -0.57 -3.07
C VAL A 53 0.07 -1.74 -2.14
N LYS A 54 1.09 -2.55 -2.43
CA LYS A 54 1.45 -3.73 -1.64
C LYS A 54 2.83 -3.56 -1.03
N ILE A 55 2.94 -3.73 0.29
CA ILE A 55 4.19 -3.59 1.06
C ILE A 55 4.50 -4.90 1.77
N GLU A 56 5.71 -5.42 1.63
CA GLU A 56 6.19 -6.60 2.36
C GLU A 56 6.57 -6.24 3.81
N ASP A 57 6.07 -7.03 4.78
CA ASP A 57 6.10 -6.73 6.21
C ASP A 57 7.49 -6.74 6.86
N GLN A 58 8.43 -7.56 6.40
CA GLN A 58 9.73 -7.70 7.05
C GLN A 58 10.79 -6.73 6.53
N THR A 59 10.66 -6.30 5.28
CA THR A 59 11.65 -5.52 4.54
C THR A 59 11.17 -4.12 4.21
N GLY A 60 9.86 -3.87 4.21
CA GLY A 60 9.28 -2.61 3.71
C GLY A 60 9.37 -2.45 2.20
N SER A 61 9.65 -3.53 1.47
CA SER A 61 9.71 -3.50 0.01
C SER A 61 8.33 -3.24 -0.59
N VAL A 62 8.26 -2.28 -1.52
CA VAL A 62 7.08 -2.05 -2.35
C VAL A 62 7.01 -3.16 -3.39
N LEU A 63 6.04 -4.05 -3.26
CA LEU A 63 5.83 -5.17 -4.18
C LEU A 63 5.13 -4.71 -5.47
N GLY A 64 4.40 -3.59 -5.42
CA GLY A 64 3.83 -2.95 -6.59
C GLY A 64 2.80 -1.88 -6.24
N ALA A 65 2.58 -0.97 -7.20
CA ALA A 65 1.49 0.00 -7.20
C ALA A 65 0.67 -0.19 -8.48
N LYS A 66 -0.64 -0.36 -8.35
CA LYS A 66 -1.55 -0.61 -9.47
C LYS A 66 -2.74 0.33 -9.44
N ARG A 67 -3.05 0.94 -10.58
CA ARG A 67 -4.30 1.68 -10.78
C ARG A 67 -5.46 0.69 -11.03
N LEU A 68 -6.53 0.81 -10.25
CA LEU A 68 -7.72 -0.05 -10.30
C LEU A 68 -8.84 0.47 -11.24
N GLY A 69 -8.71 1.69 -11.77
CA GLY A 69 -9.56 2.23 -12.84
C GLY A 69 -10.27 3.55 -12.49
N LEU A 70 -10.83 4.23 -13.50
CA LEU A 70 -11.84 5.30 -13.37
C LEU A 70 -13.20 4.63 -13.66
N ARG A 71 -14.15 4.70 -12.73
CA ARG A 71 -15.56 4.39 -13.06
C ARG A 71 -16.17 5.49 -13.90
#